data_AF-A0A8H3S9X3-F1
#
_entry.id   AF-A0A8H3S9X3-F1
#
_cell.length_a   1.000
_cell.length_b   1.000
_cell.length_c   1.000
_cell.angle_alpha   90.00
_cell.angle_beta   90.00
_cell.angle_gamma   90.00
#
_symmetry.space_group_name_H-M   'P 1'
#
loop_
_entity.id
_entity.type
_entity.pdbx_description
1 polymer ?
#
loop_
_entity_poly.entity_id
_entity_poly.type
_entity_poly.pdbx_seq_one_letter_code
_entity_poly.pdbx_strand_id
1 'polypeptide(L)'
;MPKVFLDDFLTPQAKAKAMQLANSKLLRTAAIIIFSIFIVITLLRLPTDTLKDIYRTSTATHSEAGQRDHAGVVNSWPNIDWSRYAYVQYVTNAEYLCNSVMIFEALHRLGSKAERLMMYPATFSDIDDSTEGKLLRKARDQYSVKLTPIQVQSRHGNDPLPRAYWLNFNDRVLSSQLMLIQPSTFEFHRIMDEIEKAGSNDYDMEIINHLYRDSALILPHRPYDLLTGEFRSTKHADYLGNAAEPWDPEKVLKEAKFLHFSDWPIPKVIKNYLNAS
;
A
#
# COMPACT_ATOMS: atom_id res chain seq x y z
N MET A 1 22.59 -34.13 -27.96
CA MET A 1 22.11 -35.47 -27.58
C MET A 1 20.73 -35.67 -28.19
N PRO A 2 20.53 -36.63 -29.11
CA PRO A 2 19.35 -36.66 -29.97
C PRO A 2 18.14 -37.41 -29.38
N LYS A 3 16.94 -36.88 -29.60
CA LYS A 3 15.62 -37.40 -29.16
C LYS A 3 15.14 -38.68 -29.91
N VAL A 4 16.04 -39.59 -30.31
CA VAL A 4 15.73 -40.58 -31.36
C VAL A 4 15.33 -41.97 -30.82
N PHE A 5 15.49 -42.25 -29.53
CA PHE A 5 15.44 -43.63 -29.00
C PHE A 5 14.11 -44.13 -28.41
N LEU A 6 12.95 -43.57 -28.78
CA LEU A 6 11.64 -44.07 -28.31
C LEU A 6 10.52 -44.22 -29.36
N ASP A 7 10.73 -43.81 -30.61
CA ASP A 7 9.63 -43.80 -31.60
C ASP A 7 9.42 -45.13 -32.36
N ASP A 8 10.39 -46.04 -32.35
CA ASP A 8 10.41 -47.22 -33.25
C ASP A 8 9.72 -48.50 -32.73
N PHE A 9 9.22 -48.52 -31.49
CA PHE A 9 8.64 -49.74 -30.88
C PHE A 9 7.11 -49.84 -30.88
N LEU A 10 6.38 -48.90 -31.48
CA LEU A 10 4.93 -48.91 -31.51
C LEU A 10 4.37 -48.69 -32.92
N THR A 11 3.58 -49.64 -33.41
CA THR A 11 2.88 -49.52 -34.70
C THR A 11 1.93 -48.31 -34.69
N PRO A 12 1.58 -47.71 -35.86
CA PRO A 12 0.66 -46.58 -35.92
C PRO A 12 -0.69 -46.86 -35.24
N GLN A 13 -1.18 -48.10 -35.33
CA GLN A 13 -2.38 -48.56 -34.66
C GLN A 13 -2.24 -48.64 -33.12
N ALA A 14 -1.05 -49.02 -32.62
CA ALA A 14 -0.75 -49.01 -31.19
C ALA A 14 -0.61 -47.57 -30.66
N LYS A 15 0.07 -46.67 -31.39
CA LYS A 15 0.14 -45.23 -31.05
C LYS A 15 -1.26 -44.60 -31.01
N ALA A 16 -2.12 -44.89 -31.99
CA ALA A 16 -3.50 -44.41 -32.01
C ALA A 16 -4.35 -44.94 -30.83
N LYS A 17 -4.26 -46.24 -30.50
CA LYS A 17 -4.94 -46.82 -29.33
C LYS A 17 -4.43 -46.23 -28.01
N ALA A 18 -3.12 -46.05 -27.86
CA ALA A 18 -2.52 -45.41 -26.68
C ALA A 18 -3.01 -43.96 -26.52
N MET A 19 -3.12 -43.21 -27.63
CA MET A 19 -3.58 -41.82 -27.62
C MET A 19 -5.09 -41.69 -27.35
N GLN A 20 -5.92 -42.64 -27.81
CA GLN A 20 -7.33 -42.73 -27.39
C GLN A 20 -7.48 -43.11 -25.91
N LEU A 21 -6.65 -44.04 -25.41
CA LEU A 21 -6.68 -44.47 -24.01
C LEU A 21 -6.31 -43.30 -23.07
N ALA A 22 -5.20 -42.60 -23.36
CA ALA A 22 -4.74 -41.43 -22.62
C ALA A 22 -5.75 -40.24 -22.64
N ASN A 23 -6.56 -40.14 -23.70
CA ASN A 23 -7.61 -39.13 -23.80
C ASN A 23 -8.98 -39.57 -23.28
N SER A 24 -9.11 -40.79 -22.73
CA SER A 24 -10.38 -41.24 -22.17
C SER A 24 -10.77 -40.41 -20.94
N LYS A 25 -12.06 -40.03 -20.88
CA LYS A 25 -12.61 -39.25 -19.75
C LYS A 25 -12.39 -39.95 -18.41
N LEU A 26 -12.51 -41.28 -18.40
CA LEU A 26 -12.25 -42.13 -17.22
C LEU A 26 -10.81 -42.01 -16.70
N LEU A 27 -9.80 -42.11 -17.56
CA LEU A 27 -8.40 -41.99 -17.11
C LEU A 27 -8.05 -40.56 -16.66
N ARG A 28 -8.62 -39.53 -17.28
CA ARG A 28 -8.45 -38.14 -16.83
C ARG A 28 -9.08 -37.90 -15.45
N THR A 29 -10.31 -38.36 -15.24
CA THR A 29 -10.98 -38.25 -13.93
C THR A 29 -10.23 -39.07 -12.86
N ALA A 30 -9.79 -40.29 -13.19
CA ALA A 30 -8.98 -41.11 -12.29
C ALA A 30 -7.65 -40.42 -11.93
N ALA A 31 -6.95 -39.84 -12.89
CA ALA A 31 -5.71 -39.09 -12.66
C ALA A 31 -5.93 -37.86 -11.76
N ILE A 32 -7.02 -37.10 -11.95
CA ILE A 32 -7.38 -35.97 -11.08
C ILE A 32 -7.71 -36.43 -9.66
N ILE A 33 -8.43 -37.56 -9.51
CA ILE A 33 -8.75 -38.13 -8.19
C ILE A 33 -7.46 -38.61 -7.49
N ILE A 34 -6.60 -39.35 -8.19
CA ILE A 34 -5.31 -39.82 -7.66
C ILE A 34 -4.41 -38.64 -7.26
N PHE A 35 -4.34 -37.59 -8.09
CA PHE A 35 -3.56 -36.38 -7.81
C PHE A 35 -4.12 -35.60 -6.61
N SER A 36 -5.45 -35.45 -6.51
CA SER A 36 -6.11 -34.83 -5.35
C SER A 36 -5.89 -35.64 -4.07
N ILE A 37 -6.00 -36.97 -4.13
CA ILE A 37 -5.70 -37.86 -2.99
C ILE A 37 -4.22 -37.75 -2.61
N PHE A 38 -3.30 -37.69 -3.58
CA PHE A 38 -1.87 -37.50 -3.32
C PHE A 38 -1.58 -36.15 -2.65
N ILE A 39 -2.21 -35.07 -3.08
CA ILE A 39 -2.14 -33.75 -2.42
C ILE A 39 -2.67 -33.84 -0.99
N VAL A 40 -3.85 -34.42 -0.77
CA VAL A 40 -4.45 -34.55 0.58
C VAL A 40 -3.57 -35.41 1.49
N ILE A 41 -3.05 -36.55 1.02
CA ILE A 41 -2.13 -37.38 1.79
C ILE A 41 -0.81 -36.63 2.08
N THR A 42 -0.32 -35.83 1.14
CA THR A 42 0.88 -35.00 1.35
C THR A 42 0.63 -33.90 2.38
N LEU A 43 -0.53 -33.24 2.36
CA LEU A 43 -0.95 -32.26 3.35
C LEU A 43 -1.18 -32.87 4.75
N LEU A 44 -1.64 -34.12 4.82
CA LEU A 44 -1.81 -34.86 6.08
C LEU A 44 -0.50 -35.45 6.62
N ARG A 45 0.50 -35.68 5.75
CA ARG A 45 1.86 -36.14 6.12
C ARG A 45 2.86 -35.02 6.32
N LEU A 46 2.56 -33.81 5.85
CA LEU A 46 3.29 -32.59 6.19
C LEU A 46 3.32 -32.50 7.71
N PRO A 47 4.51 -32.54 8.36
CA PRO A 47 4.57 -32.53 9.80
C PRO A 47 3.90 -31.26 10.29
N THR A 48 2.86 -31.39 11.13
CA THR A 48 2.19 -30.20 11.73
C THR A 48 3.19 -29.38 12.54
N ASP A 49 4.26 -30.02 12.99
CA ASP A 49 5.37 -29.39 13.66
C ASP A 49 6.24 -28.53 12.72
N THR A 50 6.23 -28.71 11.39
CA THR A 50 6.93 -27.77 10.47
C THR A 50 6.35 -26.36 10.55
N LEU A 51 5.03 -26.22 10.64
CA LEU A 51 4.36 -24.93 10.83
C LEU A 51 4.41 -24.46 12.28
N LYS A 52 4.32 -25.38 13.25
CA LYS A 52 4.56 -25.01 14.65
C LYS A 52 6.01 -24.66 14.93
N ASP A 53 6.99 -25.08 14.13
CA ASP A 53 8.40 -24.75 14.28
C ASP A 53 8.71 -23.44 13.57
N ILE A 54 8.01 -23.08 12.50
CA ILE A 54 8.01 -21.70 11.99
C ILE A 54 7.35 -20.74 13.00
N TYR A 55 6.24 -21.15 13.63
CA TYR A 55 5.54 -20.35 14.64
C TYR A 55 6.28 -20.34 16.01
N ARG A 56 6.93 -21.45 16.41
CA ARG A 56 7.81 -21.55 17.59
C ARG A 56 9.14 -20.87 17.34
N THR A 57 9.71 -20.87 16.14
CA THR A 57 10.89 -20.03 15.86
C THR A 57 10.53 -18.54 16.00
N SER A 58 9.27 -18.16 15.74
CA SER A 58 8.74 -16.80 15.99
C SER A 58 8.26 -16.52 17.43
N THR A 59 8.08 -17.53 18.28
CA THR A 59 7.55 -17.35 19.66
C THR A 59 8.47 -17.84 20.78
N ALA A 60 9.26 -18.89 20.55
CA ALA A 60 10.35 -19.34 21.44
C ALA A 60 11.57 -18.39 21.41
N THR A 61 11.73 -17.58 20.35
CA THR A 61 12.65 -16.42 20.35
C THR A 61 12.29 -15.35 21.39
N HIS A 62 11.13 -15.46 22.04
CA HIS A 62 10.67 -14.53 23.09
C HIS A 62 10.43 -15.17 24.47
N SER A 63 10.70 -16.48 24.69
CA SER A 63 10.28 -17.14 25.95
C SER A 63 11.37 -17.88 26.74
N GLU A 64 12.37 -18.52 26.12
CA GLU A 64 13.30 -19.40 26.85
C GLU A 64 14.77 -19.23 26.44
N ALA A 65 15.36 -18.12 26.88
CA ALA A 65 16.81 -17.95 27.01
C ALA A 65 17.16 -17.50 28.45
N GLY A 66 16.54 -18.17 29.43
CA GLY A 66 16.93 -18.04 30.83
C GLY A 66 18.35 -18.57 31.04
N GLN A 67 19.26 -17.66 31.38
CA GLN A 67 20.48 -17.95 32.13
C GLN A 67 21.54 -18.83 31.44
N ARG A 68 22.16 -18.27 30.39
CA ARG A 68 23.61 -18.42 30.16
C ARG A 68 24.23 -17.04 29.94
N ASP A 69 25.40 -16.81 30.53
CA ASP A 69 26.07 -15.52 30.51
C ASP A 69 26.60 -15.16 29.10
N HIS A 70 25.75 -14.52 28.30
CA HIS A 70 26.12 -13.93 27.01
C HIS A 70 26.08 -12.40 27.09
N ALA A 71 27.09 -11.83 27.74
CA ALA A 71 27.42 -10.43 27.52
C ALA A 71 27.83 -10.24 26.04
N GLY A 72 27.05 -9.47 25.26
CA GLY A 72 27.54 -8.93 23.99
C GLY A 72 26.59 -8.84 22.79
N VAL A 73 25.38 -9.39 22.81
CA VAL A 73 24.42 -9.19 21.69
C VAL A 73 23.37 -8.14 22.06
N VAL A 74 23.75 -6.88 21.89
CA VAL A 74 22.80 -5.77 21.89
C VAL A 74 21.98 -5.86 20.60
N ASN A 75 20.64 -5.94 20.73
CA ASN A 75 19.73 -5.78 19.59
C ASN A 75 19.66 -4.29 19.16
N SER A 76 20.81 -3.73 18.79
CA SER A 76 20.89 -2.41 18.17
C SER A 76 20.54 -2.55 16.70
N TRP A 77 19.33 -2.11 16.34
CA TRP A 77 19.13 -1.54 15.01
C TRP A 77 20.28 -0.55 14.75
N PRO A 78 20.88 -0.53 13.54
CA PRO A 78 21.91 0.47 13.23
C PRO A 78 21.34 1.86 13.54
N ASN A 79 22.14 2.74 14.13
CA ASN A 79 21.66 4.04 14.59
C ASN A 79 21.08 4.82 13.39
N ILE A 80 19.75 4.82 13.26
CA ILE A 80 19.07 5.40 12.10
C ILE A 80 19.18 6.91 12.22
N ASP A 81 19.91 7.52 11.29
CA ASP A 81 19.91 8.96 11.12
C ASP A 81 18.55 9.41 10.52
N TRP A 82 17.64 9.75 11.43
CA TRP A 82 16.28 10.19 11.11
C TRP A 82 16.24 11.55 10.39
N SER A 83 17.32 12.34 10.42
CA SER A 83 17.38 13.62 9.69
C SER A 83 17.35 13.45 8.17
N ARG A 84 17.65 12.23 7.68
CA ARG A 84 17.61 11.87 6.24
C ARG A 84 16.22 11.41 5.76
N TYR A 85 15.22 11.45 6.63
CA TYR A 85 13.84 11.03 6.33
C TYR A 85 12.87 12.14 6.71
N ALA A 86 11.83 12.35 5.89
CA ALA A 86 10.80 13.32 6.17
C ALA A 86 9.40 12.81 5.76
N TYR A 87 8.39 13.18 6.54
CA TYR A 87 7.00 13.18 6.11
C TYR A 87 6.71 14.51 5.41
N VAL A 88 6.32 14.44 4.14
CA VAL A 88 6.04 15.60 3.31
C VAL A 88 4.54 15.73 3.07
N GLN A 89 4.01 16.94 3.14
CA GLN A 89 2.63 17.27 2.75
C GLN A 89 2.63 18.41 1.72
N TYR A 90 1.81 18.28 0.68
CA TYR A 90 1.62 19.27 -0.37
C TYR A 90 0.24 19.90 -0.21
N VAL A 91 0.21 21.18 0.13
CA VAL A 91 -1.01 21.94 0.42
C VAL A 91 -1.33 22.89 -0.73
N THR A 92 -2.53 22.77 -1.27
CA THR A 92 -3.03 23.62 -2.37
C THR A 92 -4.10 24.61 -1.94
N ASN A 93 -4.77 24.40 -0.79
CA ASN A 93 -5.80 25.28 -0.24
C ASN A 93 -5.96 25.11 1.29
N ALA A 94 -6.86 25.88 1.91
CA ALA A 94 -7.10 25.89 3.35
C ALA A 94 -7.67 24.56 3.92
N GLU A 95 -8.49 23.82 3.15
CA GLU A 95 -9.01 22.51 3.59
C GLU A 95 -7.85 21.50 3.69
N TYR A 96 -6.98 21.46 2.68
CA TYR A 96 -5.78 20.62 2.68
C TYR A 96 -4.73 21.06 3.71
N LEU A 97 -4.64 22.35 4.01
CA LEU A 97 -3.80 22.86 5.11
C LEU A 97 -4.23 22.25 6.44
N CYS A 98 -5.51 22.36 6.77
CA CYS A 98 -6.04 21.83 8.02
C CYS A 98 -5.91 20.29 8.09
N ASN A 99 -6.13 19.57 6.98
CA ASN A 99 -5.88 18.12 6.90
C ASN A 99 -4.41 17.77 7.21
N SER A 100 -3.47 18.48 6.59
CA SER A 100 -2.03 18.28 6.80
C SER A 100 -1.63 18.59 8.25
N VAL A 101 -2.23 19.61 8.88
CA VAL A 101 -2.01 19.91 10.31
C VAL A 101 -2.49 18.77 11.22
N MET A 102 -3.61 18.11 10.90
CA MET A 102 -4.07 16.92 11.65
C MET A 102 -3.13 15.73 11.47
N ILE A 103 -2.58 15.52 10.28
CA ILE A 103 -1.58 14.47 10.02
C ILE A 103 -0.28 14.75 10.81
N PHE A 104 0.17 16.00 10.86
CA PHE A 104 1.35 16.38 11.65
C PHE A 104 1.11 16.33 13.18
N GLU A 105 -0.11 16.61 13.65
CA GLU A 105 -0.51 16.33 15.05
C GLU A 105 -0.35 14.84 15.36
N ALA A 106 -0.91 13.96 14.52
CA ALA A 106 -0.85 12.53 14.75
C ALA A 106 0.59 11.99 14.73
N LEU A 107 1.41 12.46 13.79
CA LEU A 107 2.85 12.13 13.72
C LEU A 107 3.62 12.64 14.95
N HIS A 108 3.27 13.82 15.48
CA HIS A 108 3.85 14.35 16.72
C HIS A 108 3.44 13.51 17.94
N ARG A 109 2.14 13.28 18.13
CA ARG A 109 1.57 12.52 19.26
C ARG A 109 2.03 11.05 19.28
N LEU A 110 2.29 10.45 18.13
CA LEU A 110 2.84 9.10 18.00
C LEU A 110 4.37 9.04 18.14
N GLY A 111 5.05 10.17 18.38
CA GLY A 111 6.50 10.21 18.58
C GLY A 111 7.32 9.90 17.32
N SER A 112 6.79 10.20 16.13
CA SER A 112 7.48 9.94 14.86
C SER A 112 8.79 10.75 14.79
N LYS A 113 9.90 10.05 14.50
CA LYS A 113 11.27 10.58 14.58
C LYS A 113 11.77 11.27 13.31
N ALA A 114 11.20 10.94 12.16
CA ALA A 114 11.55 11.59 10.90
C ALA A 114 11.10 13.06 10.91
N GLU A 115 11.75 13.88 10.08
CA GLU A 115 11.38 15.29 9.95
C GLU A 115 9.97 15.45 9.36
N ARG A 116 9.41 16.65 9.47
CA ARG A 116 8.08 16.99 8.97
C ARG A 116 8.21 18.24 8.11
N LEU A 117 7.72 18.18 6.88
CA LEU A 117 7.83 19.26 5.91
C LEU A 117 6.48 19.51 5.24
N MET A 118 6.05 20.77 5.22
CA MET A 118 4.83 21.20 4.53
C MET A 118 5.21 22.16 3.41
N MET A 119 4.93 21.75 2.17
CA MET A 119 4.89 22.65 1.04
C MET A 119 3.51 23.31 1.00
N TYR A 120 3.45 24.64 0.97
CA TYR A 120 2.19 25.39 1.08
C TYR A 120 2.16 26.59 0.12
N PRO A 121 0.98 27.13 -0.23
CA PRO A 121 0.86 28.22 -1.19
C PRO A 121 1.59 29.47 -0.69
N ALA A 122 2.48 30.03 -1.50
CA ALA A 122 3.24 31.25 -1.15
C ALA A 122 2.36 32.50 -0.95
N THR A 123 1.07 32.41 -1.30
CA THR A 123 0.03 33.42 -0.99
C THR A 123 -0.47 33.36 0.45
N PHE A 124 -0.22 32.28 1.20
CA PHE A 124 -0.56 32.19 2.62
C PHE A 124 0.55 32.83 3.45
N SER A 125 0.16 33.59 4.45
CA SER A 125 1.04 34.34 5.34
C SER A 125 1.10 33.66 6.71
N ASP A 126 2.29 33.38 7.22
CA ASP A 126 2.47 32.81 8.57
C ASP A 126 2.58 33.89 9.66
N ILE A 127 2.47 35.18 9.30
CA ILE A 127 2.56 36.32 10.22
C ILE A 127 1.22 36.99 10.55
N ASP A 128 0.17 36.74 9.76
CA ASP A 128 -1.15 37.38 9.97
C ASP A 128 -2.09 36.54 10.86
N ASP A 129 -3.24 37.10 11.22
CA ASP A 129 -4.25 36.42 12.05
C ASP A 129 -5.32 35.66 11.24
N SER A 130 -5.05 35.32 9.98
CA SER A 130 -5.88 34.40 9.20
C SER A 130 -5.91 33.00 9.84
N THR A 131 -6.91 32.21 9.45
CA THR A 131 -6.99 30.80 9.83
C THR A 131 -5.77 30.03 9.32
N GLU A 132 -5.33 30.35 8.12
CA GLU A 132 -4.16 29.80 7.44
C GLU A 132 -2.88 30.11 8.23
N GLY A 133 -2.66 31.39 8.58
CA GLY A 133 -1.50 31.81 9.38
C GLY A 133 -1.46 31.16 10.76
N LYS A 134 -2.61 31.08 11.44
CA LYS A 134 -2.74 30.36 12.73
C LYS A 134 -2.41 28.86 12.59
N LEU A 135 -2.87 28.20 11.52
CA LEU A 135 -2.58 26.79 11.24
C LEU A 135 -1.12 26.55 10.88
N LEU A 136 -0.50 27.42 10.08
CA LEU A 136 0.93 27.38 9.74
C LEU A 136 1.80 27.55 10.98
N ARG A 137 1.53 28.57 11.81
CA ARG A 137 2.20 28.77 13.11
C ARG A 137 2.03 27.55 14.02
N LYS A 138 0.81 27.01 14.15
CA LYS A 138 0.56 25.79 14.94
C LYS A 138 1.39 24.59 14.46
N ALA A 139 1.48 24.36 13.15
CA ALA A 139 2.29 23.29 12.56
C ALA A 139 3.79 23.46 12.88
N ARG A 140 4.31 24.67 12.67
CA ARG A 140 5.71 25.02 12.92
C ARG A 140 6.06 24.91 14.41
N ASP A 141 5.30 25.59 15.26
CA ASP A 141 5.65 25.86 16.65
C ASP A 141 5.30 24.70 17.59
N GLN A 142 4.20 23.98 17.33
CA GLN A 142 3.77 22.85 18.18
C GLN A 142 4.23 21.49 17.64
N TYR A 143 4.28 21.33 16.30
CA TYR A 143 4.56 20.04 15.67
C TYR A 143 5.91 19.99 14.93
N SER A 144 6.73 21.04 15.05
CA SER A 144 8.09 21.12 14.47
C SER A 144 8.11 20.91 12.95
N VAL A 145 7.08 21.38 12.26
CA VAL A 145 6.97 21.26 10.80
C VAL A 145 7.79 22.35 10.12
N LYS A 146 8.70 21.96 9.22
CA LYS A 146 9.42 22.86 8.32
C LYS A 146 8.45 23.36 7.24
N LEU A 147 8.20 24.66 7.21
CA LEU A 147 7.33 25.30 6.23
C LEU A 147 8.14 25.68 4.98
N THR A 148 7.65 25.35 3.79
CA THR A 148 8.26 25.70 2.49
C THR A 148 7.20 26.34 1.59
N PRO A 149 7.25 27.66 1.33
CA PRO A 149 6.32 28.30 0.41
C PRO A 149 6.61 27.88 -1.02
N ILE A 150 5.56 27.60 -1.79
CA ILE A 150 5.62 27.17 -3.19
C ILE A 150 4.59 27.90 -4.04
N GLN A 151 4.82 27.97 -5.35
CA GLN A 151 3.74 28.24 -6.29
C GLN A 151 2.97 26.94 -6.52
N VAL A 152 1.66 26.97 -6.26
CA VAL A 152 0.80 25.80 -6.43
C VAL A 152 0.69 25.47 -7.91
N GLN A 153 1.15 24.27 -8.27
CA GLN A 153 0.82 23.65 -9.55
C GLN A 153 -0.35 22.71 -9.28
N SER A 154 -1.52 22.99 -9.86
CA SER A 154 -2.71 22.14 -9.70
C SER A 154 -3.56 22.12 -10.95
N ARG A 155 -3.96 20.92 -11.38
CA ARG A 155 -5.12 20.67 -12.24
C ARG A 155 -6.18 19.96 -11.39
N HIS A 156 -7.46 20.15 -11.68
CA HIS A 156 -8.55 19.79 -10.75
C HIS A 156 -8.92 18.30 -10.80
N GLY A 157 -8.08 17.45 -10.20
CA GLY A 157 -8.23 15.98 -10.17
C GLY A 157 -8.80 15.42 -8.85
N ASN A 158 -9.01 14.10 -8.81
CA ASN A 158 -9.37 13.35 -7.59
C ASN A 158 -8.17 12.48 -7.16
N ASP A 159 -7.71 12.65 -5.91
CA ASP A 159 -6.41 12.14 -5.43
C ASP A 159 -6.51 10.99 -4.37
N PRO A 160 -5.91 9.80 -4.64
CA PRO A 160 -5.64 8.68 -3.70
C PRO A 160 -4.21 8.03 -3.86
N LEU A 161 -3.68 7.00 -3.13
CA LEU A 161 -2.46 6.11 -3.37
C LEU A 161 -1.98 5.32 -2.14
N PRO A 162 -2.51 4.12 -1.90
CA PRO A 162 -1.83 2.85 -2.24
C PRO A 162 -2.40 2.18 -3.50
N ARG A 163 -2.71 0.88 -3.45
CA ARG A 163 -3.53 0.25 -4.50
C ARG A 163 -4.91 0.91 -4.50
N ALA A 164 -5.34 1.43 -5.65
CA ALA A 164 -6.67 1.97 -5.84
C ALA A 164 -7.75 0.86 -5.85
N TYR A 165 -8.07 0.32 -4.67
CA TYR A 165 -8.88 -0.90 -4.54
C TYR A 165 -10.34 -0.72 -5.00
N TRP A 166 -10.87 0.51 -4.97
CA TRP A 166 -12.19 0.86 -5.50
C TRP A 166 -12.26 0.90 -7.04
N LEU A 167 -11.13 0.74 -7.72
CA LEU A 167 -11.06 0.55 -9.17
C LEU A 167 -10.96 -0.95 -9.50
N ASN A 168 -11.15 -1.29 -10.78
CA ASN A 168 -11.07 -2.67 -11.24
C ASN A 168 -9.72 -3.31 -10.87
N PHE A 169 -9.79 -4.39 -10.07
CA PHE A 169 -8.65 -5.11 -9.52
C PHE A 169 -7.56 -5.48 -10.55
N ASN A 170 -7.98 -5.77 -11.79
CA ASN A 170 -7.06 -6.19 -12.86
C ASN A 170 -6.20 -5.05 -13.42
N ASP A 171 -6.63 -3.80 -13.27
CA ASP A 171 -5.98 -2.64 -13.88
C ASP A 171 -4.77 -2.15 -13.07
N ARG A 172 -4.58 -2.68 -11.85
CA ARG A 172 -3.42 -2.44 -10.96
C ARG A 172 -3.08 -0.97 -10.75
N VAL A 173 -4.10 -0.14 -10.65
CA VAL A 173 -3.95 1.32 -10.57
C VAL A 173 -3.25 1.72 -9.25
N LEU A 174 -2.09 2.37 -9.39
CA LEU A 174 -1.41 3.23 -8.40
C LEU A 174 -1.98 4.65 -8.46
N SER A 175 -1.38 5.67 -7.80
CA SER A 175 -1.93 7.05 -7.75
C SER A 175 -1.00 8.11 -7.05
N SER A 176 -1.50 9.15 -6.33
CA SER A 176 -0.76 10.18 -5.54
C SER A 176 -0.67 10.14 -3.95
N GLN A 177 -1.69 9.81 -3.14
CA GLN A 177 -1.80 10.12 -1.66
C GLN A 177 -0.67 9.72 -0.68
N LEU A 178 -0.05 8.52 -0.78
CA LEU A 178 0.97 8.04 0.16
C LEU A 178 2.12 7.35 -0.59
N MET A 179 3.24 8.07 -0.70
CA MET A 179 4.46 7.58 -1.34
C MET A 179 5.60 7.40 -0.35
N LEU A 180 6.45 6.40 -0.64
CA LEU A 180 7.84 6.37 -0.18
C LEU A 180 8.73 6.63 -1.39
N ILE A 181 9.25 7.85 -1.51
CA ILE A 181 10.20 8.26 -2.56
C ILE A 181 11.59 8.50 -1.98
N GLN A 182 12.61 8.27 -2.81
CA GLN A 182 13.93 8.86 -2.63
C GLN A 182 14.02 10.12 -3.51
N PRO A 183 14.28 11.31 -2.95
CA PRO A 183 14.50 12.51 -3.76
C PRO A 183 15.61 12.30 -4.79
N SER A 184 15.32 12.65 -6.04
CA SER A 184 16.22 12.48 -7.18
C SER A 184 15.99 13.62 -8.17
N THR A 185 17.04 14.34 -8.53
CA THR A 185 16.95 15.39 -9.57
C THR A 185 16.59 14.80 -10.93
N PHE A 186 17.06 13.58 -11.24
CA PHE A 186 16.72 12.89 -12.48
C PHE A 186 15.22 12.56 -12.57
N GLU A 187 14.66 11.92 -11.53
CA GLU A 187 13.22 11.60 -11.51
C GLU A 187 12.36 12.87 -11.45
N PHE A 188 12.81 13.94 -10.78
CA PHE A 188 12.11 15.22 -10.80
C PHE A 188 11.97 15.78 -12.22
N HIS A 189 13.05 15.87 -13.00
CA HIS A 189 12.97 16.34 -14.40
C HIS A 189 12.09 15.40 -15.24
N ARG A 190 12.24 14.08 -15.09
CA ARG A 190 11.42 13.09 -15.80
C ARG A 190 9.91 13.24 -15.50
N ILE A 191 9.53 13.55 -14.26
CA ILE A 191 8.14 13.83 -13.88
C ILE A 191 7.67 15.16 -14.47
N MET A 192 8.48 16.22 -14.40
CA MET A 192 8.16 17.53 -14.99
C MET A 192 7.95 17.44 -16.51
N ASP A 193 8.79 16.69 -17.22
CA ASP A 193 8.65 16.45 -18.66
C ASP A 193 7.30 15.79 -19.01
N GLU A 194 6.76 14.89 -18.17
CA GLU A 194 5.43 14.32 -18.38
C GLU A 194 4.30 15.28 -17.98
N ILE A 195 4.47 16.11 -16.94
CA ILE A 195 3.52 17.17 -16.58
C ILE A 195 3.37 18.21 -17.71
N GLU A 196 4.45 18.53 -18.42
CA GLU A 196 4.41 19.44 -19.58
C GLU A 196 3.65 18.84 -20.78
N LYS A 197 3.71 17.51 -20.97
CA LYS A 197 3.00 16.78 -22.04
C LYS A 197 1.54 16.48 -21.69
N ALA A 198 1.20 16.43 -20.40
CA ALA A 198 -0.10 16.02 -19.88
C ALA A 198 -1.26 16.89 -20.42
N GLY A 199 -2.35 16.26 -20.83
CA GLY A 199 -3.59 16.90 -21.27
C GLY A 199 -4.32 17.60 -20.12
N SER A 200 -5.29 18.46 -20.44
CA SER A 200 -6.04 19.22 -19.42
C SER A 200 -6.80 18.36 -18.41
N ASN A 201 -7.05 17.10 -18.76
CA ASN A 201 -7.81 16.13 -17.99
C ASN A 201 -6.93 15.01 -17.41
N ASP A 202 -5.61 15.09 -17.62
CA ASP A 202 -4.64 14.17 -17.04
C ASP A 202 -4.14 14.77 -15.71
N TYR A 203 -4.09 13.94 -14.67
CA TYR A 203 -3.72 14.33 -13.32
C TYR A 203 -2.55 13.47 -12.81
N ASP A 204 -2.15 13.69 -11.56
CA ASP A 204 -1.05 12.96 -10.89
C ASP A 204 -1.22 11.44 -11.01
N MET A 205 -2.47 10.97 -10.96
CA MET A 205 -2.91 9.60 -11.24
C MET A 205 -2.33 9.03 -12.54
N GLU A 206 -2.65 9.66 -13.66
CA GLU A 206 -2.29 9.21 -15.00
C GLU A 206 -0.76 9.24 -15.17
N ILE A 207 -0.12 10.31 -14.70
CA ILE A 207 1.33 10.52 -14.80
C ILE A 207 2.10 9.48 -13.97
N ILE A 208 1.74 9.28 -12.71
CA ILE A 208 2.42 8.30 -11.84
C ILE A 208 2.19 6.86 -12.32
N ASN A 209 0.99 6.52 -12.83
CA ASN A 209 0.75 5.21 -13.43
C ASN A 209 1.55 5.01 -14.72
N HIS A 210 1.60 6.03 -15.59
CA HIS A 210 2.39 5.98 -16.81
C HIS A 210 3.87 5.74 -16.53
N LEU A 211 4.43 6.43 -15.52
CA LEU A 211 5.85 6.39 -15.19
C LEU A 211 6.28 5.17 -14.37
N TYR A 212 5.40 4.64 -13.50
CA TYR A 212 5.82 3.75 -12.40
C TYR A 212 4.95 2.50 -12.14
N ARG A 213 3.81 2.29 -12.83
CA ARG A 213 2.90 1.15 -12.56
C ARG A 213 3.59 -0.21 -12.49
N ASP A 214 4.53 -0.46 -13.41
CA ASP A 214 5.21 -1.76 -13.54
C ASP A 214 6.57 -1.82 -12.83
N SER A 215 7.04 -0.72 -12.24
CA SER A 215 8.36 -0.63 -11.57
C SER A 215 8.29 -0.31 -10.07
N ALA A 216 7.20 0.28 -9.58
CA ALA A 216 7.06 0.63 -8.17
C ALA A 216 6.73 -0.60 -7.30
N LEU A 217 7.23 -0.59 -6.06
CA LEU A 217 6.77 -1.51 -5.03
C LEU A 217 5.37 -1.10 -4.56
N ILE A 218 4.43 -2.03 -4.64
CA ILE A 218 3.03 -1.79 -4.26
C ILE A 218 2.89 -1.85 -2.73
N LEU A 219 2.56 -0.73 -2.09
CA LEU A 219 2.09 -0.75 -0.70
C LEU A 219 0.71 -1.43 -0.63
N PRO A 220 0.47 -2.37 0.29
CA PRO A 220 -0.86 -2.93 0.48
C PRO A 220 -1.77 -1.85 1.06
N HIS A 221 -2.99 -1.72 0.50
CA HIS A 221 -3.97 -0.75 0.97
C HIS A 221 -4.42 -1.06 2.41
N ARG A 222 -4.58 -2.34 2.78
CA ARG A 222 -4.67 -2.71 4.21
C ARG A 222 -3.27 -2.77 4.85
N PRO A 223 -2.97 -2.05 5.94
CA PRO A 223 -3.77 -1.05 6.68
C PRO A 223 -3.43 0.43 6.35
N TYR A 224 -2.72 0.72 5.26
CA TYR A 224 -2.16 2.04 4.94
C TYR A 224 -3.06 2.94 4.08
N ASP A 225 -4.27 2.48 3.75
CA ASP A 225 -5.31 3.21 3.04
C ASP A 225 -6.67 2.55 3.24
N LEU A 226 -7.47 3.21 4.05
CA LEU A 226 -8.88 2.97 4.22
C LEU A 226 -9.61 4.25 3.83
N LEU A 227 -10.46 4.18 2.81
CA LEU A 227 -11.39 5.27 2.50
C LEU A 227 -12.48 5.33 3.59
N THR A 228 -12.84 6.51 4.07
CA THR A 228 -13.99 6.63 4.99
C THR A 228 -15.32 6.23 4.36
N GLY A 229 -15.44 6.34 3.03
CA GLY A 229 -16.58 5.83 2.27
C GLY A 229 -16.81 4.33 2.44
N GLU A 230 -15.78 3.55 2.78
CA GLU A 230 -15.88 2.11 3.02
C GLU A 230 -16.89 1.78 4.13
N PHE A 231 -16.91 2.56 5.20
CA PHE A 231 -17.86 2.40 6.32
C PHE A 231 -19.33 2.66 5.94
N ARG A 232 -19.59 3.28 4.78
CA ARG A 232 -20.93 3.50 4.24
C ARG A 232 -21.23 2.63 3.01
N SER A 233 -20.24 1.88 2.53
CA SER A 233 -20.44 0.92 1.44
C SER A 233 -21.34 -0.23 1.91
N THR A 234 -21.96 -0.91 0.94
CA THR A 234 -22.63 -2.21 1.15
C THR A 234 -21.83 -3.36 0.51
N LYS A 235 -20.68 -3.07 -0.08
CA LYS A 235 -19.78 -4.00 -0.76
C LYS A 235 -18.35 -3.72 -0.32
N HIS A 236 -17.75 -4.68 0.37
CA HIS A 236 -16.42 -4.53 0.98
C HIS A 236 -15.37 -5.47 0.40
N ALA A 237 -15.75 -6.31 -0.57
CA ALA A 237 -14.89 -7.38 -1.08
C ALA A 237 -13.57 -6.86 -1.67
N ASP A 238 -13.59 -5.67 -2.29
CA ASP A 238 -12.39 -5.06 -2.88
C ASP A 238 -11.44 -4.52 -1.81
N TYR A 239 -11.97 -3.86 -0.76
CA TYR A 239 -11.16 -3.46 0.40
C TYR A 239 -10.63 -4.67 1.18
N LEU A 240 -11.45 -5.69 1.42
CA LEU A 240 -11.03 -6.93 2.07
C LEU A 240 -10.09 -7.76 1.18
N GLY A 241 -10.02 -7.46 -0.12
CA GLY A 241 -9.24 -8.18 -1.13
C GLY A 241 -9.80 -9.57 -1.47
N ASN A 242 -10.99 -9.91 -0.96
CA ASN A 242 -11.65 -11.20 -1.13
C ASN A 242 -13.14 -11.11 -0.71
N ALA A 243 -13.97 -12.05 -1.17
CA ALA A 243 -15.40 -12.11 -0.85
C ALA A 243 -15.76 -13.06 0.31
N ALA A 244 -14.77 -13.61 1.03
CA ALA A 244 -14.96 -14.63 2.06
C ALA A 244 -14.78 -14.09 3.50
N GLU A 245 -13.94 -13.07 3.69
CA GLU A 245 -13.85 -12.34 4.96
C GLU A 245 -15.14 -11.54 5.18
N PRO A 246 -15.83 -11.70 6.32
CA PRO A 246 -16.96 -10.85 6.66
C PRO A 246 -16.49 -9.44 7.00
N TRP A 247 -17.29 -8.43 6.64
CA TRP A 247 -17.04 -7.05 7.03
C TRP A 247 -17.24 -6.86 8.54
N ASP A 248 -16.18 -6.40 9.21
CA ASP A 248 -16.18 -6.01 10.62
C ASP A 248 -15.60 -4.59 10.71
N PRO A 249 -16.43 -3.55 10.89
CA PRO A 249 -15.98 -2.17 10.89
C PRO A 249 -15.12 -1.83 12.12
N GLU A 250 -15.32 -2.47 13.27
CA GLU A 250 -14.53 -2.21 14.48
C GLU A 250 -13.12 -2.79 14.34
N LYS A 251 -13.00 -4.02 13.83
CA LYS A 251 -11.73 -4.63 13.46
C LYS A 251 -11.00 -3.78 12.42
N VAL A 252 -11.68 -3.38 11.35
CA VAL A 252 -11.08 -2.61 10.26
C VAL A 252 -10.59 -1.23 10.73
N LEU A 253 -11.37 -0.53 11.54
CA LEU A 253 -10.95 0.75 12.14
C LEU A 253 -9.74 0.58 13.07
N LYS A 254 -9.67 -0.52 13.82
CA LYS A 254 -8.55 -0.84 14.73
C LYS A 254 -7.29 -1.29 14.00
N GLU A 255 -7.42 -1.92 12.83
CA GLU A 255 -6.30 -2.32 11.97
C GLU A 255 -5.70 -1.11 11.23
N ALA A 256 -6.53 -0.13 10.84
CA ALA A 256 -6.14 1.01 10.02
C ALA A 256 -5.02 1.87 10.65
N LYS A 257 -4.00 2.17 9.86
CA LYS A 257 -2.87 3.06 10.22
C LYS A 257 -2.94 4.41 9.52
N PHE A 258 -3.69 4.51 8.43
CA PHE A 258 -3.95 5.74 7.71
C PHE A 258 -5.38 5.70 7.16
N LEU A 259 -6.10 6.82 7.33
CA LEU A 259 -7.51 6.96 6.99
C LEU A 259 -7.64 8.12 6.00
N HIS A 260 -8.17 7.85 4.82
CA HIS A 260 -8.27 8.84 3.74
C HIS A 260 -9.72 9.31 3.58
N PHE A 261 -9.94 10.61 3.85
CA PHE A 261 -11.25 11.24 3.76
C PHE A 261 -11.57 11.64 2.31
N SER A 262 -11.89 10.67 1.46
CA SER A 262 -12.24 10.89 0.04
C SER A 262 -13.57 10.25 -0.32
N ASP A 263 -14.62 11.02 -0.04
CA ASP A 263 -15.97 10.51 0.21
C ASP A 263 -17.04 11.17 -0.69
N TRP A 264 -16.64 11.63 -1.89
CA TRP A 264 -17.51 12.40 -2.79
C TRP A 264 -18.89 11.72 -2.96
N PRO A 265 -20.02 12.45 -2.82
CA PRO A 265 -20.15 13.91 -2.71
C PRO A 265 -20.08 14.48 -1.29
N ILE A 266 -19.75 13.68 -0.26
CA ILE A 266 -19.65 14.18 1.11
C ILE A 266 -18.43 15.13 1.21
N PRO A 267 -18.59 16.35 1.74
CA PRO A 267 -17.49 17.29 1.87
C PRO A 267 -16.41 16.76 2.83
N LYS A 268 -15.17 17.22 2.65
CA LYS A 268 -14.09 16.93 3.60
C LYS A 268 -14.53 17.35 5.02
N VAL A 269 -14.23 16.52 6.02
CA VAL A 269 -14.74 16.62 7.42
C VAL A 269 -14.62 18.04 8.02
N ILE A 270 -13.58 18.75 7.61
CA ILE A 270 -13.18 20.08 8.08
C ILE A 270 -14.20 21.17 7.71
N LYS A 271 -14.98 21.01 6.63
CA LYS A 271 -15.95 22.01 6.16
C LYS A 271 -17.04 22.34 7.20
N ASN A 272 -17.33 21.43 8.12
CA ASN A 272 -18.28 21.67 9.20
C ASN A 272 -17.63 22.33 10.45
N TYR A 273 -16.31 22.21 10.62
CA TYR A 273 -15.59 22.79 11.76
C TYR A 273 -15.18 24.25 11.53
N LEU A 274 -14.70 24.59 10.33
CA LEU A 274 -14.27 25.97 10.00
C LEU A 274 -15.43 26.97 9.89
N ASN A 275 -16.66 26.49 9.68
CA ASN A 275 -17.87 27.34 9.63
C ASN A 275 -18.53 27.52 11.02
N ALA A 276 -17.98 26.93 12.07
CA ALA A 276 -18.57 26.89 13.41
C ALA A 276 -17.72 27.61 14.50
N SER A 277 -16.68 28.34 14.07
CA SER A 277 -15.67 28.99 14.93
C SER A 277 -15.35 30.40 14.46
#